data_AF-A0A8C5EC69-F1
#
_entry.id   AF-A0A8C5EC69-F1
#
_cell.length_a   1.000
_cell.length_b   1.000
_cell.length_c   1.000
_cell.angle_alpha   90.00
_cell.angle_beta   90.00
_cell.angle_gamma   90.00
#
_symmetry.space_group_name_H-M   'P 1'
#
loop_
_entity.id
_entity.type
_entity.pdbx_description
1 polymer ?
#
loop_
_entity_poly.entity_id
_entity_poly.type
_entity_poly.pdbx_seq_one_letter_code
_entity_poly.pdbx_strand_id
1 'polypeptide(L)'
;MTRLRRKALVALFLFTLFIFGTMMGLRTLKPSDGFSDLAPGMDFPGERSDRRRSEDKGRDQFHMDAGDTKVVFTRSDRDYSIFYDVHIFYYLWYGSPAMDNKYIHWDHVLVPHWDPKIAASHPQGRHAPPEDIASSFYPELGPYSSRDPAVLGSHMAQIEAAAAGVLVLSWYPPGVTDDHGEPTEDLVPAVMDAAHRHSIKVAFHIQLYKGRTDLSMHDNIRYIIDKYGKHGAFYRFRSRTGRVLPLFYVYDSYLTPPESWAELLSTKGSHSIRGTPYDGVFVALIVEERHKHDILASGFDGIYTYFASNGFSFGSSHQNWKAIKSFCDANNLLFIPSVGPGYVDTAVRPWNNHNTRNRVNGRYYETSLQAALSVRPEIVTITSFNQWHEGTQIEKAVAKKTVTRLYLDYQPNQPEHYLEITRQWAENFSKEKDKWLM
;
A
#
# COMPACT_ATOMS: atom_id res chain seq x y z
N MET A 1 -25.76 46.13 -37.95
CA MET A 1 -25.57 45.40 -36.67
C MET A 1 -26.13 43.97 -36.64
N THR A 2 -27.07 43.58 -37.51
CA THR A 2 -27.71 42.25 -37.52
C THR A 2 -26.86 41.11 -38.14
N ARG A 3 -25.97 41.41 -39.09
CA ARG A 3 -25.08 40.42 -39.74
C ARG A 3 -23.95 39.91 -38.83
N LEU A 4 -23.38 40.77 -37.98
CA LEU A 4 -22.34 40.37 -37.01
C LEU A 4 -22.90 39.49 -35.90
N ARG A 5 -24.11 39.79 -35.39
CA ARG A 5 -24.77 38.98 -34.36
C ARG A 5 -25.11 37.57 -34.86
N ARG A 6 -25.50 37.41 -36.13
CA ARG A 6 -25.71 36.08 -36.74
C ARG A 6 -24.43 35.26 -36.82
N LYS A 7 -23.28 35.87 -37.17
CA LYS A 7 -22.00 35.15 -37.22
C LYS A 7 -21.52 34.72 -35.83
N ALA A 8 -21.71 35.56 -34.82
CA ALA A 8 -21.37 35.23 -33.44
C ALA A 8 -22.26 34.10 -32.88
N LEU A 9 -23.57 34.12 -33.17
CA LEU A 9 -24.51 33.06 -32.78
C LEU A 9 -24.21 31.73 -33.48
N VAL A 10 -23.83 31.75 -34.76
CA VAL A 10 -23.43 30.55 -35.49
C VAL A 10 -22.12 29.98 -34.95
N ALA A 11 -21.14 30.84 -34.62
CA ALA A 11 -19.89 30.40 -34.01
C ALA A 11 -20.11 29.80 -32.62
N LEU A 12 -20.97 30.41 -31.79
CA LEU A 12 -21.32 29.89 -30.47
C LEU A 12 -22.04 28.54 -30.57
N PHE A 13 -22.95 28.38 -31.55
CA PHE A 13 -23.67 27.14 -31.80
C PHE A 13 -22.76 26.01 -32.30
N LEU A 14 -21.80 26.32 -33.18
CA LEU A 14 -20.81 25.34 -33.63
C LEU A 14 -19.84 24.95 -32.50
N PHE A 15 -19.49 25.90 -31.63
CA PHE A 15 -18.65 25.64 -30.46
C PHE A 15 -19.37 24.76 -29.42
N THR A 16 -20.65 24.99 -29.14
CA THR A 16 -21.43 24.11 -28.27
C THR A 16 -21.65 22.73 -28.89
N LEU A 17 -21.89 22.62 -30.20
CA LEU A 17 -21.93 21.33 -30.90
C LEU A 17 -20.60 20.57 -30.82
N PHE A 18 -19.46 21.27 -30.90
CA PHE A 18 -18.15 20.67 -30.74
C PHE A 18 -17.92 20.16 -29.31
N ILE A 19 -18.32 20.93 -28.28
CA ILE A 19 -18.24 20.49 -26.88
C ILE A 19 -19.16 19.30 -26.62
N PHE A 20 -20.40 19.32 -27.12
CA PHE A 20 -21.31 18.19 -26.94
C PHE A 20 -20.88 16.96 -27.75
N GLY A 21 -20.34 17.15 -28.95
CA GLY A 21 -19.78 16.07 -29.77
C GLY A 21 -18.55 15.43 -29.15
N THR A 22 -17.66 16.22 -28.55
CA THR A 22 -16.49 15.72 -27.81
C THR A 22 -16.89 15.05 -26.50
N MET A 23 -17.87 15.59 -25.76
CA MET A 23 -18.42 14.92 -24.57
C MET A 23 -19.16 13.62 -24.88
N MET A 24 -19.89 13.55 -26.01
CA MET A 24 -20.50 12.29 -26.47
C MET A 24 -19.44 11.31 -26.95
N GLY A 25 -18.41 11.76 -27.67
CA GLY A 25 -17.26 10.93 -28.08
C GLY A 25 -16.53 10.34 -26.87
N LEU A 26 -16.29 11.15 -25.84
CA LEU A 26 -15.70 10.73 -24.56
C LEU A 26 -16.61 9.77 -23.77
N ARG A 27 -17.93 9.88 -23.90
CA ARG A 27 -18.90 8.94 -23.29
C ARG A 27 -19.08 7.63 -24.06
N THR A 28 -18.81 7.62 -25.36
CA THR A 28 -18.80 6.39 -26.17
C THR A 28 -17.48 5.63 -26.07
N LEU A 29 -16.42 6.25 -25.55
CA LEU A 29 -15.23 5.57 -25.06
C LEU A 29 -15.58 4.88 -23.73
N LYS A 30 -16.24 3.71 -23.83
CA LYS A 30 -16.28 2.75 -22.73
C LYS A 30 -14.83 2.37 -22.38
N PRO A 31 -14.42 2.38 -21.10
CA PRO A 31 -13.40 1.45 -20.65
C PRO A 31 -14.06 0.07 -20.66
N SER A 32 -13.96 -0.64 -21.78
CA SER A 32 -14.02 -2.09 -21.74
C SER A 32 -12.69 -2.56 -21.18
N ASP A 33 -12.81 -3.37 -20.13
CA ASP A 33 -11.78 -4.23 -19.54
C ASP A 33 -10.75 -3.52 -18.66
N GLY A 34 -10.67 -4.05 -17.45
CA GLY A 34 -9.77 -3.58 -16.40
C GLY A 34 -8.32 -3.66 -16.85
N PHE A 35 -7.51 -2.82 -16.23
CA PHE A 35 -6.06 -2.87 -16.33
C PHE A 35 -5.54 -4.20 -15.75
N SER A 36 -5.50 -5.23 -16.60
CA SER A 36 -4.54 -6.35 -16.65
C SER A 36 -5.16 -7.49 -17.47
N ASP A 37 -5.05 -7.41 -18.79
CA ASP A 37 -5.12 -8.63 -19.60
C ASP A 37 -3.70 -9.06 -19.98
N LEU A 38 -3.34 -10.19 -19.37
CA LEU A 38 -2.19 -11.01 -19.66
C LEU A 38 -2.18 -11.43 -21.13
N ALA A 39 -0.99 -11.54 -21.70
CA ALA A 39 -0.77 -12.03 -23.06
C ALA A 39 -1.46 -13.40 -23.31
N PRO A 40 -2.04 -13.63 -24.51
CA PRO A 40 -2.83 -14.83 -24.78
C PRO A 40 -1.95 -16.02 -25.18
N GLY A 41 -2.20 -17.16 -24.57
CA GLY A 41 -1.69 -18.44 -25.04
C GLY A 41 -1.66 -19.48 -23.93
N MET A 42 -2.74 -20.23 -23.74
CA MET A 42 -2.72 -21.60 -23.21
C MET A 42 -4.09 -22.25 -23.42
N ASP A 43 -4.13 -23.22 -24.33
CA ASP A 43 -5.23 -24.15 -24.52
C ASP A 43 -5.33 -25.12 -23.34
N PHE A 44 -6.57 -25.44 -22.94
CA PHE A 44 -6.90 -26.49 -21.98
C PHE A 44 -7.31 -27.78 -22.71
N PRO A 45 -6.89 -28.96 -22.21
CA PRO A 45 -7.74 -30.14 -22.25
C PRO A 45 -8.23 -30.47 -20.84
N GLY A 46 -9.54 -30.69 -20.73
CA GLY A 46 -10.20 -31.09 -19.48
C GLY A 46 -10.19 -32.60 -19.26
N GLU A 47 -10.55 -32.98 -18.03
CA GLU A 47 -11.27 -34.22 -17.64
C GLU A 47 -11.59 -34.11 -16.14
N ARG A 48 -12.86 -33.98 -15.75
CA ARG A 48 -13.78 -35.02 -15.23
C ARG A 48 -13.37 -35.71 -13.91
N SER A 49 -14.17 -35.37 -12.89
CA SER A 49 -14.71 -36.18 -11.78
C SER A 49 -13.80 -37.14 -11.01
N ASP A 50 -13.76 -37.01 -9.68
CA ASP A 50 -14.68 -37.82 -8.87
C ASP A 50 -14.83 -37.37 -7.41
N ARG A 51 -16.05 -37.57 -6.91
CA ARG A 51 -16.45 -37.40 -5.52
C ARG A 51 -15.89 -38.54 -4.67
N ARG A 52 -15.46 -38.24 -3.44
CA ARG A 52 -15.75 -39.10 -2.27
C ARG A 52 -15.63 -38.33 -0.96
N ARG A 53 -16.76 -38.32 -0.25
CA ARG A 53 -16.92 -37.97 1.17
C ARG A 53 -16.20 -39.00 2.04
N SER A 54 -15.64 -38.52 3.15
CA SER A 54 -15.50 -39.27 4.38
C SER A 54 -15.53 -38.28 5.54
N GLU A 55 -16.56 -38.43 6.37
CA GLU A 55 -16.72 -37.79 7.67
C GLU A 55 -15.77 -38.47 8.66
N ASP A 56 -15.13 -37.69 9.54
CA ASP A 56 -14.78 -38.21 10.87
C ASP A 56 -14.89 -37.11 11.93
N LYS A 57 -15.43 -37.52 13.08
CA LYS A 57 -15.76 -36.71 14.25
C LYS A 57 -14.61 -36.81 15.24
N GLY A 58 -14.04 -35.66 15.64
CA GLY A 58 -13.12 -35.57 16.77
C GLY A 58 -13.42 -34.31 17.58
N ARG A 59 -13.96 -34.50 18.77
CA ARG A 59 -14.38 -33.47 19.72
C ARG A 59 -13.26 -33.35 20.75
N ASP A 60 -12.59 -32.20 20.84
CA ASP A 60 -11.75 -31.88 21.99
C ASP A 60 -11.85 -30.41 22.40
N GLN A 61 -12.31 -30.22 23.62
CA GLN A 61 -12.34 -28.95 24.36
C GLN A 61 -10.93 -28.68 24.91
N PHE A 62 -10.33 -27.54 24.56
CA PHE A 62 -9.19 -27.01 25.30
C PHE A 62 -9.46 -25.58 25.74
N HIS A 63 -9.50 -25.42 27.06
CA HIS A 63 -9.50 -24.16 27.79
C HIS A 63 -8.25 -23.33 27.41
N MET A 64 -8.45 -22.12 26.89
CA MET A 64 -7.38 -21.12 26.77
C MET A 64 -7.41 -20.23 28.00
N ASP A 65 -6.39 -20.40 28.85
CA ASP A 65 -6.06 -19.48 29.93
C ASP A 65 -5.53 -18.18 29.31
N ALA A 66 -6.17 -17.06 29.64
CA ALA A 66 -5.86 -15.74 29.14
C ALA A 66 -4.64 -15.18 29.90
N GLY A 67 -3.45 -15.32 29.30
CA GLY A 67 -2.25 -14.61 29.76
C GLY A 67 -2.30 -13.15 29.33
N ASP A 68 -2.53 -12.26 30.31
CA ASP A 68 -2.45 -10.80 30.23
C ASP A 68 -1.18 -10.30 29.51
N THR A 69 -1.29 -9.94 28.23
CA THR A 69 -0.34 -9.00 27.61
C THR A 69 -0.63 -7.59 28.13
N LYS A 70 0.04 -7.23 29.23
CA LYS A 70 0.09 -5.85 29.73
C LYS A 70 0.41 -4.88 28.59
N VAL A 71 -0.47 -3.89 28.47
CA VAL A 71 -0.25 -2.65 27.74
C VAL A 71 1.14 -2.12 28.07
N VAL A 72 2.02 -2.05 27.07
CA VAL A 72 3.35 -1.46 27.23
C VAL A 72 3.14 0.05 27.30
N PHE A 73 3.01 0.56 28.52
CA PHE A 73 3.35 1.95 28.80
C PHE A 73 4.87 2.07 28.65
N THR A 74 5.26 2.93 27.70
CA THR A 74 6.57 3.57 27.54
C THR A 74 7.67 3.11 28.50
N ARG A 75 8.55 2.23 27.99
CA ARG A 75 9.85 1.97 28.63
C ARG A 75 10.74 3.20 28.40
N SER A 76 11.07 3.89 29.49
CA SER A 76 11.79 5.16 29.56
C SER A 76 13.30 5.08 29.32
N ASP A 77 13.78 4.14 28.52
CA ASP A 77 15.23 3.97 28.24
C ASP A 77 15.61 4.45 26.83
N ARG A 78 14.69 5.08 26.08
CA ARG A 78 14.94 5.55 24.72
C ARG A 78 14.39 6.97 24.54
N ASP A 79 15.20 7.83 23.93
CA ASP A 79 14.88 9.26 23.69
C ASP A 79 13.75 9.50 22.66
N TYR A 80 13.14 8.44 22.10
CA TYR A 80 12.16 8.55 21.02
C TYR A 80 10.79 8.00 21.41
N SER A 81 9.78 8.88 21.38
CA SER A 81 8.36 8.48 21.42
C SER A 81 7.98 7.82 20.10
N ILE A 82 7.36 6.63 20.16
CA ILE A 82 6.83 5.91 19.00
C ILE A 82 5.30 6.07 18.95
N PHE A 83 4.74 6.33 17.78
CA PHE A 83 3.29 6.54 17.60
C PHE A 83 2.65 5.39 16.82
N TYR A 84 1.85 4.56 17.51
CA TYR A 84 1.19 3.38 16.93
C TYR A 84 0.00 3.69 16.02
N ASP A 85 -0.37 4.98 15.88
CA ASP A 85 -1.34 5.45 14.90
C ASP A 85 -0.69 5.94 13.59
N VAL A 86 0.65 5.88 13.52
CA VAL A 86 1.42 6.18 12.32
C VAL A 86 1.95 4.88 11.75
N HIS A 87 1.38 4.49 10.62
CA HIS A 87 1.68 3.25 9.91
C HIS A 87 2.56 3.54 8.69
N ILE A 88 3.44 2.62 8.31
CA ILE A 88 4.35 2.82 7.17
C ILE A 88 4.48 1.56 6.30
N PHE A 89 4.22 1.68 5.00
CA PHE A 89 4.33 0.56 4.05
C PHE A 89 5.79 0.16 3.84
N TYR A 90 6.06 -1.15 3.88
CA TYR A 90 7.42 -1.70 3.89
C TYR A 90 7.52 -2.95 3.01
N TYR A 91 8.64 -3.09 2.30
CA TYR A 91 8.86 -4.12 1.28
C TYR A 91 10.13 -4.93 1.58
N LEU A 92 10.03 -6.26 1.50
CA LEU A 92 11.10 -7.24 1.79
C LEU A 92 11.69 -7.90 0.54
N TRP A 93 11.44 -7.34 -0.65
CA TRP A 93 11.69 -8.03 -1.90
C TRP A 93 13.07 -7.75 -2.53
N TYR A 94 13.90 -6.93 -1.89
CA TYR A 94 15.22 -6.56 -2.40
C TYR A 94 16.24 -7.66 -2.11
N GLY A 95 17.07 -8.02 -3.10
CA GLY A 95 18.12 -9.04 -2.97
C GLY A 95 19.45 -8.60 -3.56
N SER A 96 20.56 -9.11 -3.04
CA SER A 96 21.92 -8.79 -3.46
C SER A 96 22.74 -10.07 -3.72
N PRO A 97 23.76 -10.05 -4.62
CA PRO A 97 24.54 -11.25 -4.93
C PRO A 97 25.20 -11.92 -3.73
N ALA A 98 25.60 -11.15 -2.71
CA ALA A 98 26.28 -11.68 -1.54
C ALA A 98 25.39 -12.53 -0.63
N MET A 99 24.09 -12.26 -0.59
CA MET A 99 23.11 -12.96 0.26
C MET A 99 22.15 -13.85 -0.54
N ASP A 100 21.81 -13.44 -1.76
CA ASP A 100 20.73 -14.01 -2.57
C ASP A 100 21.24 -14.63 -3.89
N ASN A 101 22.56 -14.69 -4.09
CA ASN A 101 23.27 -15.15 -5.31
C ASN A 101 23.04 -14.29 -6.57
N LYS A 102 22.04 -13.41 -6.58
CA LYS A 102 21.76 -12.45 -7.65
C LYS A 102 21.14 -11.18 -7.08
N TYR A 103 21.05 -10.14 -7.90
CA TYR A 103 20.15 -9.04 -7.58
C TYR A 103 18.70 -9.48 -7.75
N ILE A 104 17.83 -8.98 -6.87
CA ILE A 104 16.37 -9.16 -6.94
C ILE A 104 15.77 -7.79 -6.72
N HIS A 105 14.77 -7.42 -7.53
CA HIS A 105 14.16 -6.09 -7.62
C HIS A 105 15.09 -4.94 -8.05
N TRP A 106 16.35 -4.89 -7.62
CA TRP A 106 17.29 -3.85 -8.06
C TRP A 106 17.56 -3.89 -9.56
N ASP A 107 17.54 -5.08 -10.16
CA ASP A 107 17.71 -5.35 -11.58
C ASP A 107 16.35 -5.46 -12.30
N HIS A 108 15.34 -4.69 -11.89
CA HIS A 108 14.01 -4.74 -12.51
C HIS A 108 14.05 -4.43 -14.01
N VAL A 109 13.08 -4.98 -14.74
CA VAL A 109 12.86 -4.67 -16.16
C VAL A 109 12.16 -3.32 -16.34
N LEU A 110 12.41 -2.64 -17.46
CA LEU A 110 11.59 -1.51 -17.87
C LEU A 110 10.25 -2.05 -18.38
N VAL A 111 9.18 -1.76 -17.65
CA VAL A 111 7.84 -2.27 -17.93
C VAL A 111 7.30 -1.59 -19.20
N PRO A 112 6.99 -2.35 -20.27
CA PRO A 112 6.44 -1.77 -21.49
C PRO A 112 5.05 -1.19 -21.24
N HIS A 113 4.69 -0.17 -21.99
CA HIS A 113 3.32 0.32 -22.03
C HIS A 113 2.41 -0.75 -22.68
N TRP A 114 1.15 -0.85 -22.23
CA TRP A 114 0.21 -1.87 -22.75
C TRP A 114 -0.14 -1.67 -24.24
N ASP A 115 -0.21 -0.41 -24.71
CA ASP A 115 -0.26 -0.09 -26.13
C ASP A 115 1.12 -0.29 -26.79
N PRO A 116 1.27 -1.25 -27.73
CA PRO A 116 2.54 -1.53 -28.39
C PRO A 116 3.13 -0.32 -29.13
N LYS A 117 2.30 0.60 -29.63
CA LYS A 117 2.76 1.80 -30.35
C LYS A 117 3.45 2.78 -29.40
N ILE A 118 2.91 2.92 -28.19
CA ILE A 118 3.53 3.75 -27.15
C ILE A 118 4.77 3.02 -26.62
N ALA A 119 4.70 1.71 -26.38
CA ALA A 119 5.83 0.92 -25.90
C ALA A 119 7.07 1.03 -26.80
N ALA A 120 6.89 1.08 -28.13
CA ALA A 120 7.98 1.23 -29.09
C ALA A 120 8.72 2.58 -28.99
N SER A 121 8.10 3.60 -28.37
CA SER A 121 8.69 4.94 -28.17
C SER A 121 9.46 5.09 -26.85
N HIS A 122 9.45 4.06 -26.00
CA HIS A 122 10.10 4.09 -24.68
C HIS A 122 11.28 3.10 -24.61
N PRO A 123 12.30 3.39 -23.78
CA PRO A 123 13.40 2.48 -23.58
C PRO A 123 12.92 1.14 -23.01
N GLN A 124 13.58 0.07 -23.45
CA GLN A 124 13.34 -1.30 -23.01
C GLN A 124 14.63 -1.88 -22.45
N GLY A 125 14.52 -2.89 -21.61
CA GLY A 125 15.67 -3.60 -21.07
C GLY A 125 15.51 -3.93 -19.60
N ARG A 126 16.65 -4.19 -18.98
CA ARG A 126 16.78 -4.52 -17.56
C ARG A 126 17.88 -3.66 -16.96
N HIS A 127 17.67 -3.20 -15.74
CA HIS A 127 18.70 -2.50 -14.98
C HIS A 127 19.88 -3.42 -14.65
N ALA A 128 21.09 -2.85 -14.52
CA ALA A 128 22.32 -3.58 -14.21
C ALA A 128 23.00 -3.04 -12.93
N PRO A 129 22.58 -3.51 -11.75
CA PRO A 129 23.19 -3.11 -10.47
C PRO A 129 24.67 -3.53 -10.36
N PRO A 130 25.49 -2.83 -9.56
CA PRO A 130 25.09 -1.82 -8.58
C PRO A 130 24.99 -0.40 -9.13
N GLU A 131 25.57 -0.09 -10.28
CA GLU A 131 25.62 1.28 -10.79
C GLU A 131 24.32 1.73 -11.47
N ASP A 132 23.55 0.80 -12.05
CA ASP A 132 22.23 1.05 -12.62
C ASP A 132 21.17 0.22 -11.90
N ILE A 133 20.42 0.84 -10.99
CA ILE A 133 19.34 0.20 -10.24
C ILE A 133 17.97 0.69 -10.71
N ALA A 134 16.96 -0.12 -10.47
CA ALA A 134 15.55 0.15 -10.74
C ALA A 134 14.93 1.18 -9.77
N SER A 135 15.55 2.35 -9.63
CA SER A 135 15.03 3.46 -8.83
C SER A 135 15.54 4.80 -9.35
N SER A 136 14.71 5.83 -9.25
CA SER A 136 15.12 7.21 -9.54
C SER A 136 16.06 7.78 -8.48
N PHE A 137 16.12 7.18 -7.28
CA PHE A 137 17.00 7.55 -6.17
C PHE A 137 17.99 6.41 -5.87
N TYR A 138 19.00 6.67 -5.04
CA TYR A 138 19.98 5.64 -4.64
C TYR A 138 20.00 5.47 -3.11
N PRO A 139 19.82 4.24 -2.58
CA PRO A 139 19.83 3.98 -1.13
C PRO A 139 21.19 4.26 -0.49
N GLU A 140 21.19 4.82 0.72
CA GLU A 140 22.41 4.95 1.54
C GLU A 140 23.06 3.59 1.80
N LEU A 141 22.25 2.55 1.98
CA LEU A 141 22.69 1.16 2.18
C LEU A 141 23.11 0.45 0.87
N GLY A 142 23.05 1.14 -0.27
CA GLY A 142 23.28 0.54 -1.60
C GLY A 142 22.18 -0.45 -2.01
N PRO A 143 22.37 -1.21 -3.10
CA PRO A 143 21.45 -2.26 -3.52
C PRO A 143 21.53 -3.48 -2.57
N TYR A 144 20.91 -3.32 -1.40
CA TYR A 144 20.97 -4.22 -0.27
C TYR A 144 20.14 -5.50 -0.45
N SER A 145 20.34 -6.47 0.43
CA SER A 145 19.42 -7.60 0.61
C SER A 145 18.48 -7.36 1.79
N SER A 146 17.19 -7.63 1.59
CA SER A 146 16.18 -7.64 2.65
C SER A 146 16.37 -8.82 3.61
N ARG A 147 17.20 -9.81 3.23
CA ARG A 147 17.58 -10.96 4.07
C ARG A 147 18.72 -10.62 5.05
N ASP A 148 19.42 -9.51 4.83
CA ASP A 148 20.55 -9.12 5.67
C ASP A 148 20.06 -8.59 7.04
N PRO A 149 20.44 -9.24 8.16
CA PRO A 149 20.05 -8.79 9.50
C PRO A 149 20.53 -7.38 9.84
N ALA A 150 21.66 -6.93 9.29
CA ALA A 150 22.19 -5.59 9.51
C ALA A 150 21.32 -4.53 8.81
N VAL A 151 20.83 -4.84 7.61
CA VAL A 151 19.88 -4.01 6.86
C VAL A 151 18.56 -3.93 7.61
N LEU A 152 18.01 -5.06 8.08
CA LEU A 152 16.80 -5.07 8.89
C LEU A 152 16.95 -4.24 10.17
N GLY A 153 18.09 -4.36 10.87
CA GLY A 153 18.40 -3.54 12.04
C GLY A 153 18.44 -2.04 11.71
N SER A 154 19.10 -1.66 10.61
CA SER A 154 19.15 -0.27 10.13
C SER A 154 17.75 0.26 9.78
N HIS A 155 16.93 -0.54 9.10
CA HIS A 155 15.56 -0.17 8.75
C HIS A 155 14.71 0.11 9.99
N MET A 156 14.75 -0.77 11.00
CA MET A 156 13.98 -0.55 12.23
C MET A 156 14.48 0.67 13.01
N ALA A 157 15.79 0.94 13.01
CA ALA A 157 16.33 2.17 13.59
C ALA A 157 15.85 3.42 12.85
N GLN A 158 15.76 3.40 11.52
CA GLN A 158 15.21 4.51 10.72
C GLN A 158 13.71 4.70 10.94
N ILE A 159 12.93 3.62 11.07
CA ILE A 159 11.49 3.68 11.34
C ILE A 159 11.22 4.21 12.75
N GLU A 160 12.00 3.77 13.75
CA GLU A 160 12.02 4.34 15.10
C GLU A 160 12.41 5.82 15.06
N ALA A 161 13.39 6.19 14.21
CA ALA A 161 13.76 7.58 14.02
C ALA A 161 12.64 8.42 13.38
N ALA A 162 11.83 7.83 12.50
CA ALA A 162 10.63 8.47 11.96
C ALA A 162 9.44 8.49 12.95
N ALA A 163 9.58 7.89 14.13
CA ALA A 163 8.55 7.72 15.16
C ALA A 163 7.29 6.95 14.69
N ALA A 164 7.38 6.21 13.58
CA ALA A 164 6.29 5.37 13.10
C ALA A 164 6.24 4.06 13.91
N GLY A 165 5.08 3.75 14.49
CA GLY A 165 4.95 2.61 15.39
C GLY A 165 4.52 1.31 14.74
N VAL A 166 4.03 1.36 13.50
CA VAL A 166 3.54 0.17 12.80
C VAL A 166 4.15 0.07 11.42
N LEU A 167 4.97 -0.95 11.23
CA LEU A 167 5.43 -1.40 9.92
C LEU A 167 4.30 -2.21 9.28
N VAL A 168 3.90 -1.81 8.08
CA VAL A 168 2.86 -2.45 7.29
C VAL A 168 3.54 -3.25 6.19
N LEU A 169 3.70 -4.56 6.42
CA LEU A 169 4.52 -5.44 5.62
C LEU A 169 3.80 -5.88 4.35
N SER A 170 4.36 -5.56 3.17
CA SER A 170 3.95 -6.17 1.90
C SER A 170 4.08 -7.69 1.99
N TRP A 171 2.97 -8.39 1.77
CA TRP A 171 2.88 -9.82 2.03
C TRP A 171 2.24 -10.58 0.86
N TYR A 172 2.90 -11.68 0.49
CA TYR A 172 2.40 -12.71 -0.42
C TYR A 172 2.27 -14.05 0.32
N PRO A 173 1.34 -14.93 -0.10
CA PRO A 173 1.23 -16.28 0.45
C PRO A 173 2.54 -17.10 0.31
N PRO A 174 2.72 -18.14 1.14
CA PRO A 174 3.89 -19.01 1.07
C PRO A 174 4.11 -19.57 -0.35
N GLY A 175 5.34 -19.44 -0.86
CA GLY A 175 5.72 -19.88 -2.21
C GLY A 175 5.19 -19.01 -3.36
N VAL A 176 4.49 -17.91 -3.05
CA VAL A 176 3.98 -16.94 -4.03
C VAL A 176 4.80 -15.66 -3.96
N THR A 177 4.92 -14.99 -5.11
CA THR A 177 5.70 -13.74 -5.28
C THR A 177 5.01 -12.83 -6.30
N ASP A 178 5.43 -11.57 -6.38
CA ASP A 178 5.17 -10.75 -7.55
C ASP A 178 5.95 -11.26 -8.78
N ASP A 179 5.62 -10.74 -9.96
CA ASP A 179 6.16 -11.19 -11.26
C ASP A 179 7.68 -10.98 -11.42
N HIS A 180 8.32 -10.21 -10.54
CA HIS A 180 9.71 -9.81 -10.63
C HIS A 180 10.54 -10.13 -9.38
N GLY A 181 9.93 -10.73 -8.37
CA GLY A 181 10.54 -11.06 -7.09
C GLY A 181 10.78 -12.55 -6.85
N GLU A 182 11.08 -12.86 -5.59
CA GLU A 182 11.11 -14.21 -5.04
C GLU A 182 10.24 -14.27 -3.77
N PRO A 183 9.79 -15.46 -3.33
CA PRO A 183 9.01 -15.58 -2.10
C PRO A 183 9.73 -14.97 -0.89
N THR A 184 9.04 -14.10 -0.16
CA THR A 184 9.57 -13.36 1.01
C THR A 184 8.99 -13.84 2.33
N GLU A 185 8.09 -14.83 2.29
CA GLU A 185 7.34 -15.32 3.44
C GLU A 185 8.25 -15.83 4.58
N ASP A 186 9.38 -16.44 4.23
CA ASP A 186 10.35 -16.97 5.18
C ASP A 186 11.12 -15.87 5.95
N LEU A 187 11.08 -14.63 5.47
CA LEU A 187 11.68 -13.46 6.12
C LEU A 187 10.78 -12.83 7.19
N VAL A 188 9.49 -13.19 7.24
CA VAL A 188 8.51 -12.59 8.16
C VAL A 188 8.94 -12.75 9.63
N PRO A 189 9.40 -13.92 10.12
CA PRO A 189 9.90 -14.03 11.49
C PRO A 189 11.06 -13.07 11.80
N ALA A 190 12.04 -12.95 10.90
CA ALA A 190 13.22 -12.12 11.12
C ALA A 190 12.88 -10.62 11.16
N VAL A 191 11.98 -10.14 10.30
CA VAL A 191 11.52 -8.74 10.35
C VAL A 191 10.71 -8.48 11.61
N MET A 192 9.91 -9.44 12.08
CA MET A 192 9.13 -9.29 13.31
C MET A 192 10.04 -9.24 14.55
N ASP A 193 11.08 -10.07 14.61
CA ASP A 193 12.09 -10.02 15.67
C ASP A 193 12.81 -8.68 15.69
N ALA A 194 13.20 -8.16 14.52
CA ALA A 194 13.81 -6.84 14.40
C ALA A 194 12.86 -5.73 14.87
N ALA A 195 11.61 -5.73 14.40
CA ALA A 195 10.60 -4.76 14.81
C ALA A 195 10.37 -4.80 16.34
N HIS A 196 10.30 -5.99 16.93
CA HIS A 196 10.09 -6.16 18.36
C HIS A 196 11.22 -5.55 19.21
N ARG A 197 12.48 -5.70 18.77
CA ARG A 197 13.64 -5.06 19.42
C ARG A 197 13.56 -3.53 19.39
N HIS A 198 12.82 -2.95 18.44
CA HIS A 198 12.61 -1.51 18.31
C HIS A 198 11.23 -1.05 18.80
N SER A 199 10.48 -1.90 19.51
CA SER A 199 9.10 -1.61 19.95
C SER A 199 8.13 -1.27 18.80
N ILE A 200 8.48 -1.62 17.56
CA ILE A 200 7.64 -1.47 16.38
C ILE A 200 6.71 -2.68 16.28
N LYS A 201 5.47 -2.44 15.84
CA LYS A 201 4.51 -3.50 15.52
C LYS A 201 4.47 -3.78 14.03
N VAL A 202 4.00 -4.96 13.65
CA VAL A 202 3.90 -5.43 12.27
C VAL A 202 2.45 -5.75 11.96
N ALA A 203 1.88 -5.01 11.01
CA ALA A 203 0.62 -5.31 10.33
C ALA A 203 0.92 -5.83 8.91
N PHE A 204 -0.08 -6.39 8.24
CA PHE A 204 0.11 -7.02 6.93
C PHE A 204 -0.64 -6.26 5.83
N HIS A 205 0.04 -6.05 4.71
CA HIS A 205 -0.49 -5.54 3.45
C HIS A 205 -0.57 -6.68 2.46
N ILE A 206 -1.75 -7.27 2.37
CA ILE A 206 -2.00 -8.44 1.53
C ILE A 206 -2.02 -7.98 0.08
N GLN A 207 -1.01 -8.40 -0.66
CA GLN A 207 -0.85 -8.03 -2.07
C GLN A 207 -1.87 -8.73 -2.96
N LEU A 208 -1.96 -8.28 -4.21
CA LEU A 208 -2.63 -9.04 -5.25
C LEU A 208 -1.76 -10.23 -5.63
N TYR A 209 -2.31 -11.44 -5.54
CA TYR A 209 -1.66 -12.67 -5.98
C TYR A 209 -2.58 -13.47 -6.89
N LYS A 210 -1.98 -14.29 -7.76
CA LYS A 210 -2.71 -15.17 -8.66
C LYS A 210 -3.61 -16.11 -7.87
N GLY A 211 -4.89 -16.15 -8.22
CA GLY A 211 -5.87 -17.00 -7.53
C GLY A 211 -6.41 -16.43 -6.22
N ARG A 212 -6.24 -15.12 -5.96
CA ARG A 212 -6.85 -14.47 -4.79
C ARG A 212 -8.38 -14.48 -4.88
N THR A 213 -8.99 -15.28 -4.01
CA THR A 213 -10.44 -15.39 -3.74
C THR A 213 -10.71 -15.19 -2.25
N ASP A 214 -11.98 -15.03 -1.88
CA ASP A 214 -12.50 -15.08 -0.51
C ASP A 214 -12.03 -16.31 0.29
N LEU A 215 -12.08 -17.50 -0.31
CA LEU A 215 -11.59 -18.74 0.31
C LEU A 215 -10.07 -18.73 0.54
N SER A 216 -9.29 -18.32 -0.48
CA SER A 216 -7.84 -18.22 -0.32
C SER A 216 -7.44 -17.15 0.70
N MET A 217 -8.22 -16.06 0.78
CA MET A 217 -8.03 -15.01 1.77
C MET A 217 -8.34 -15.53 3.17
N HIS A 218 -9.43 -16.28 3.37
CA HIS A 218 -9.71 -16.97 4.64
C HIS A 218 -8.52 -17.80 5.10
N ASP A 219 -8.00 -18.66 4.23
CA ASP A 219 -6.87 -19.54 4.56
C ASP A 219 -5.59 -18.76 4.87
N ASN A 220 -5.32 -17.67 4.14
CA ASN A 220 -4.17 -16.81 4.37
C ASN A 220 -4.28 -16.00 5.66
N ILE A 221 -5.48 -15.53 6.04
CA ILE A 221 -5.69 -14.86 7.33
C ILE A 221 -5.48 -15.83 8.49
N ARG A 222 -6.04 -17.05 8.39
CA ARG A 222 -5.76 -18.13 9.35
C ARG A 222 -4.26 -18.38 9.46
N TYR A 223 -3.57 -18.54 8.32
CA TYR A 223 -2.12 -18.77 8.29
C TYR A 223 -1.34 -17.68 9.02
N ILE A 224 -1.61 -16.41 8.73
CA ILE A 224 -0.93 -15.28 9.35
C ILE A 224 -1.18 -15.26 10.86
N ILE A 225 -2.42 -15.44 11.30
CA ILE A 225 -2.78 -15.39 12.72
C ILE A 225 -2.19 -16.59 13.48
N ASP A 226 -2.25 -17.79 12.93
CA ASP A 226 -1.70 -19.00 13.56
C ASP A 226 -0.17 -18.94 13.67
N LYS A 227 0.49 -18.52 12.59
CA LYS A 227 1.96 -18.48 12.52
C LYS A 227 2.56 -17.30 13.28
N TYR A 228 1.94 -16.12 13.19
CA TYR A 228 2.53 -14.86 13.67
C TYR A 228 1.77 -14.21 14.81
N GLY A 229 0.51 -14.58 15.07
CA GLY A 229 -0.37 -13.87 16.00
C GLY A 229 0.13 -13.85 17.45
N LYS A 230 0.96 -14.82 17.86
CA LYS A 230 1.55 -14.88 19.21
C LYS A 230 2.82 -14.05 19.35
N HIS A 231 3.38 -13.52 18.26
CA HIS A 231 4.61 -12.77 18.27
C HIS A 231 4.42 -11.38 18.93
N GLY A 232 5.38 -10.93 19.74
CA GLY A 232 5.28 -9.66 20.49
C GLY A 232 5.19 -8.39 19.63
N ALA A 233 5.64 -8.48 18.37
CA ALA A 233 5.49 -7.43 17.36
C ALA A 233 4.16 -7.52 16.56
N PHE A 234 3.36 -8.58 16.66
CA PHE A 234 2.13 -8.69 15.88
C PHE A 234 1.15 -7.57 16.24
N TYR A 235 0.78 -6.74 15.26
CA TYR A 235 -0.06 -5.57 15.48
C TYR A 235 -1.51 -5.97 15.73
N ARG A 236 -2.14 -5.30 16.71
CA ARG A 236 -3.57 -5.34 16.93
C ARG A 236 -4.09 -3.93 17.13
N PHE A 237 -5.11 -3.56 16.36
CA PHE A 237 -5.82 -2.30 16.49
C PHE A 237 -6.81 -2.38 17.66
N ARG A 238 -6.86 -1.32 18.48
CA ARG A 238 -7.87 -1.16 19.53
C ARG A 238 -8.94 -0.19 19.04
N SER A 239 -10.16 -0.69 18.82
CA SER A 239 -11.29 0.15 18.44
C SER A 239 -11.75 1.05 19.58
N ARG A 240 -12.59 2.04 19.25
CA ARG A 240 -13.25 2.93 20.23
C ARG A 240 -14.15 2.16 21.21
N THR A 241 -14.62 0.97 20.85
CA THR A 241 -15.39 0.07 21.73
C THR A 241 -14.50 -0.80 22.63
N GLY A 242 -13.18 -0.65 22.55
CA GLY A 242 -12.21 -1.44 23.31
C GLY A 242 -11.87 -2.80 22.70
N ARG A 243 -12.45 -3.15 21.54
CA ARG A 243 -12.17 -4.41 20.84
C ARG A 243 -10.74 -4.37 20.29
N VAL A 244 -9.97 -5.42 20.53
CA VAL A 244 -8.57 -5.53 20.08
C VAL A 244 -8.47 -6.64 19.03
N LEU A 245 -8.17 -6.27 17.78
CA LEU A 245 -8.15 -7.19 16.64
C LEU A 245 -6.90 -7.00 15.76
N PRO A 246 -6.39 -8.04 15.09
CA PRO A 246 -5.44 -7.89 13.98
C PRO A 246 -5.94 -6.89 12.93
N LEU A 247 -5.06 -6.15 12.27
CA LEU A 247 -5.42 -5.25 11.17
C LEU A 247 -4.72 -5.64 9.87
N PHE A 248 -5.48 -5.75 8.79
CA PHE A 248 -5.04 -6.15 7.46
C PHE A 248 -5.40 -5.09 6.42
N TYR A 249 -4.42 -4.66 5.64
CA TYR A 249 -4.64 -3.85 4.44
C TYR A 249 -4.76 -4.78 3.24
N VAL A 250 -5.75 -4.57 2.37
CA VAL A 250 -5.94 -5.38 1.17
C VAL A 250 -5.68 -4.52 -0.06
N TYR A 251 -4.57 -4.79 -0.76
CA TYR A 251 -4.21 -4.07 -1.99
C TYR A 251 -5.10 -4.47 -3.16
N ASP A 252 -5.52 -3.51 -3.99
CA ASP A 252 -6.43 -3.73 -5.12
C ASP A 252 -7.66 -4.58 -4.78
N SER A 253 -8.26 -4.34 -3.61
CA SER A 253 -9.41 -5.08 -3.11
C SER A 253 -10.61 -5.06 -4.07
N TYR A 254 -10.71 -4.02 -4.90
CA TYR A 254 -11.77 -3.84 -5.90
C TYR A 254 -11.71 -4.85 -7.06
N LEU A 255 -10.63 -5.63 -7.20
CA LEU A 255 -10.54 -6.71 -8.20
C LEU A 255 -11.30 -7.97 -7.81
N THR A 256 -11.67 -8.11 -6.53
CA THR A 256 -12.52 -9.19 -6.04
C THR A 256 -13.94 -8.63 -5.84
N PRO A 257 -15.00 -9.27 -6.38
CA PRO A 257 -16.36 -8.75 -6.30
C PRO A 257 -16.87 -8.59 -4.85
N PRO A 258 -17.75 -7.60 -4.58
CA PRO A 258 -18.28 -7.36 -3.24
C PRO A 258 -19.00 -8.56 -2.62
N GLU A 259 -19.72 -9.34 -3.42
CA GLU A 259 -20.39 -10.55 -2.97
C GLU A 259 -19.42 -11.59 -2.43
N SER A 260 -18.27 -11.80 -3.08
CA SER A 260 -17.23 -12.69 -2.58
C SER A 260 -16.62 -12.18 -1.28
N TRP A 261 -16.35 -10.88 -1.19
CA TRP A 261 -15.89 -10.32 0.09
C TRP A 261 -16.93 -10.47 1.20
N ALA A 262 -18.22 -10.30 0.90
CA ALA A 262 -19.29 -10.45 1.88
C ALA A 262 -19.40 -11.88 2.42
N GLU A 263 -19.11 -12.91 1.62
CA GLU A 263 -19.04 -14.31 2.08
C GLU A 263 -17.98 -14.51 3.18
N LEU A 264 -16.91 -13.70 3.18
CA LEU A 264 -15.82 -13.72 4.16
C LEU A 264 -16.03 -12.72 5.32
N LEU A 265 -16.44 -11.49 5.02
CA LEU A 265 -16.37 -10.35 5.93
C LEU A 265 -17.74 -9.95 6.51
N SER A 266 -18.85 -10.49 6.02
CA SER A 266 -20.17 -10.30 6.63
C SER A 266 -20.43 -11.37 7.67
N THR A 267 -21.12 -11.05 8.77
CA THR A 267 -21.55 -12.05 9.76
C THR A 267 -22.53 -13.08 9.20
N LYS A 268 -23.09 -12.84 8.01
CA LYS A 268 -24.00 -13.74 7.30
C LYS A 268 -23.32 -14.55 6.19
N GLY A 269 -22.04 -14.31 5.93
CA GLY A 269 -21.29 -15.01 4.89
C GLY A 269 -21.12 -16.50 5.21
N SER A 270 -21.10 -17.34 4.17
CA SER A 270 -21.05 -18.80 4.28
C SER A 270 -19.79 -19.34 4.97
N HIS A 271 -18.68 -18.58 4.92
CA HIS A 271 -17.41 -18.91 5.55
C HIS A 271 -16.82 -17.68 6.25
N SER A 272 -17.70 -16.93 6.92
CA SER A 272 -17.35 -15.71 7.62
C SER A 272 -16.27 -15.94 8.67
N ILE A 273 -15.28 -15.05 8.70
CA ILE A 273 -14.30 -14.98 9.80
C ILE A 273 -14.82 -14.17 10.99
N ARG A 274 -15.96 -13.47 10.86
CA ARG A 274 -16.48 -12.60 11.91
C ARG A 274 -16.90 -13.41 13.13
N GLY A 275 -16.44 -12.99 14.31
CA GLY A 275 -16.68 -13.69 15.58
C GLY A 275 -15.89 -15.00 15.76
N THR A 276 -14.98 -15.33 14.84
CA THR A 276 -14.07 -16.48 14.95
C THR A 276 -12.72 -16.06 15.56
N PRO A 277 -11.82 -17.00 15.90
CA PRO A 277 -10.44 -16.67 16.28
C PRO A 277 -9.64 -15.93 15.19
N TYR A 278 -10.13 -15.93 13.95
CA TYR A 278 -9.50 -15.30 12.80
C TYR A 278 -10.13 -13.95 12.40
N ASP A 279 -10.99 -13.39 13.25
CA ASP A 279 -11.56 -12.06 13.02
C ASP A 279 -10.47 -10.97 13.06
N GLY A 280 -10.71 -9.87 12.37
CA GLY A 280 -9.74 -8.81 12.12
C GLY A 280 -10.40 -7.52 11.67
N VAL A 281 -9.60 -6.46 11.53
CA VAL A 281 -9.97 -5.19 10.89
C VAL A 281 -9.43 -5.22 9.48
N PHE A 282 -10.32 -5.21 8.49
CA PHE A 282 -9.97 -5.29 7.07
C PHE A 282 -10.17 -3.93 6.41
N VAL A 283 -9.10 -3.41 5.80
CA VAL A 283 -9.06 -2.07 5.20
C VAL A 283 -8.91 -2.19 3.69
N ALA A 284 -9.91 -1.73 2.95
CA ALA A 284 -9.97 -1.80 1.49
C ALA A 284 -9.34 -0.58 0.81
N LEU A 285 -8.79 -0.79 -0.38
CA LEU A 285 -8.23 0.27 -1.20
C LEU A 285 -9.34 0.98 -1.97
N ILE A 286 -9.48 2.31 -1.78
CA ILE A 286 -10.34 3.14 -2.64
C ILE A 286 -9.52 3.75 -3.78
N VAL A 287 -10.02 3.55 -5.01
CA VAL A 287 -9.42 4.11 -6.23
C VAL A 287 -10.41 5.03 -6.92
N GLU A 288 -11.63 4.57 -7.15
CA GLU A 288 -12.71 5.34 -7.74
C GLU A 288 -13.79 5.68 -6.69
N GLU A 289 -14.59 6.71 -6.96
CA GLU A 289 -15.66 7.12 -6.05
C GLU A 289 -16.71 6.02 -5.85
N ARG A 290 -17.04 5.26 -6.91
CA ARG A 290 -18.03 4.17 -6.85
C ARG A 290 -17.65 3.08 -5.85
N HIS A 291 -16.35 2.84 -5.63
CA HIS A 291 -15.87 1.80 -4.72
C HIS A 291 -16.33 2.02 -3.27
N LYS A 292 -16.72 3.24 -2.86
CA LYS A 292 -17.27 3.50 -1.51
C LYS A 292 -18.41 2.55 -1.15
N HIS A 293 -19.36 2.35 -2.07
CA HIS A 293 -20.54 1.52 -1.84
C HIS A 293 -20.21 0.03 -1.94
N ASP A 294 -19.33 -0.34 -2.88
CA ASP A 294 -18.83 -1.71 -3.05
C ASP A 294 -18.08 -2.17 -1.79
N ILE A 295 -17.22 -1.31 -1.22
CA ILE A 295 -16.49 -1.57 0.02
C ILE A 295 -17.44 -1.77 1.20
N LEU A 296 -18.47 -0.94 1.31
CA LEU A 296 -19.48 -1.08 2.36
C LEU A 296 -20.25 -2.41 2.21
N ALA A 297 -20.69 -2.72 1.00
CA ALA A 297 -21.41 -3.97 0.70
C ALA A 297 -20.55 -5.22 0.93
N SER A 298 -19.24 -5.11 0.72
CA SER A 298 -18.25 -6.16 0.95
C SER A 298 -18.06 -6.51 2.44
N GLY A 299 -18.43 -5.61 3.37
CA GLY A 299 -18.24 -5.83 4.81
C GLY A 299 -16.85 -5.48 5.34
N PHE A 300 -16.07 -4.66 4.63
CA PHE A 300 -14.80 -4.11 5.14
C PHE A 300 -15.03 -3.20 6.35
N ASP A 301 -13.99 -3.07 7.19
CA ASP A 301 -14.01 -2.23 8.40
C ASP A 301 -13.44 -0.82 8.14
N GLY A 302 -12.82 -0.60 6.98
CA GLY A 302 -12.19 0.68 6.67
C GLY A 302 -11.72 0.83 5.23
N ILE A 303 -11.23 2.04 4.95
CA ILE A 303 -10.76 2.49 3.64
C ILE A 303 -9.37 3.14 3.78
N TYR A 304 -8.44 2.80 2.88
CA TYR A 304 -7.16 3.49 2.71
C TYR A 304 -6.90 3.86 1.25
N THR A 305 -5.93 4.74 0.99
CA THR A 305 -5.77 5.41 -0.33
C THR A 305 -4.49 5.06 -1.08
N TYR A 306 -3.49 4.49 -0.39
CA TYR A 306 -2.17 4.04 -0.86
C TYR A 306 -1.33 5.06 -1.65
N PHE A 307 -1.74 5.44 -2.85
CA PHE A 307 -0.87 6.13 -3.82
C PHE A 307 -0.33 7.47 -3.31
N ALA A 308 0.99 7.65 -3.38
CA ALA A 308 1.68 8.88 -2.99
C ALA A 308 1.40 10.06 -3.95
N SER A 309 1.00 9.78 -5.19
CA SER A 309 0.68 10.80 -6.19
C SER A 309 -0.72 11.37 -5.99
N ASN A 310 -0.78 12.56 -5.39
CA ASN A 310 -1.98 13.39 -5.37
C ASN A 310 -2.51 13.60 -6.80
N GLY A 311 -3.79 13.25 -7.01
CA GLY A 311 -4.47 13.34 -8.31
C GLY A 311 -4.44 12.05 -9.15
N PHE A 312 -3.72 11.00 -8.73
CA PHE A 312 -3.66 9.75 -9.49
C PHE A 312 -5.01 9.01 -9.51
N SER A 313 -5.68 8.93 -8.36
CA SER A 313 -7.00 8.32 -8.22
C SER A 313 -7.96 9.23 -7.46
N PHE A 314 -9.25 8.89 -7.42
CA PHE A 314 -10.21 9.58 -6.55
C PHE A 314 -9.75 9.48 -5.08
N GLY A 315 -9.26 8.31 -4.67
CA GLY A 315 -8.77 8.05 -3.32
C GLY A 315 -7.52 8.85 -2.95
N SER A 316 -6.54 8.97 -3.86
CA SER A 316 -5.28 9.67 -3.57
C SER A 316 -5.37 11.19 -3.73
N SER A 317 -6.48 11.70 -4.25
CA SER A 317 -6.71 13.14 -4.43
C SER A 317 -7.11 13.80 -3.10
N HIS A 318 -6.22 14.62 -2.53
CA HIS A 318 -6.41 15.22 -1.19
C HIS A 318 -7.75 15.98 -1.04
N GLN A 319 -8.23 16.62 -2.13
CA GLN A 319 -9.51 17.34 -2.16
C GLN A 319 -10.73 16.46 -1.85
N ASN A 320 -10.63 15.14 -2.05
CA ASN A 320 -11.71 14.20 -1.83
C ASN A 320 -11.71 13.61 -0.40
N TRP A 321 -10.62 13.76 0.36
CA TRP A 321 -10.48 13.11 1.67
C TRP A 321 -11.54 13.53 2.67
N LYS A 322 -12.01 14.79 2.63
CA LYS A 322 -13.13 15.23 3.47
C LYS A 322 -14.41 14.44 3.15
N ALA A 323 -14.72 14.24 1.87
CA ALA A 323 -15.90 13.49 1.44
C ALA A 323 -15.78 12.00 1.79
N ILE A 324 -14.59 11.41 1.63
CA ILE A 324 -14.33 10.01 2.01
C ILE A 324 -14.46 9.84 3.52
N LYS A 325 -13.87 10.74 4.32
CA LYS A 325 -14.01 10.72 5.78
C LYS A 325 -15.46 10.84 6.22
N SER A 326 -16.23 11.78 5.66
CA SER A 326 -17.66 11.92 5.98
C SER A 326 -18.46 10.66 5.63
N PHE A 327 -18.15 10.01 4.51
CA PHE A 327 -18.76 8.72 4.17
C PHE A 327 -18.39 7.63 5.18
N CYS A 328 -17.12 7.55 5.58
CA CYS A 328 -16.67 6.56 6.54
C CYS A 328 -17.32 6.76 7.92
N ASP A 329 -17.39 8.01 8.39
CA ASP A 329 -18.05 8.36 9.66
C ASP A 329 -19.54 8.00 9.67
N ALA A 330 -20.24 8.28 8.56
CA ALA A 330 -21.66 7.96 8.42
C ALA A 330 -21.95 6.44 8.39
N ASN A 331 -20.95 5.62 8.06
CA ASN A 331 -21.09 4.17 7.89
C ASN A 331 -20.24 3.36 8.90
N ASN A 332 -19.70 4.01 9.93
CA ASN A 332 -18.85 3.37 10.94
C ASN A 332 -17.64 2.61 10.34
N LEU A 333 -17.03 3.19 9.32
CA LEU A 333 -15.78 2.71 8.72
C LEU A 333 -14.60 3.54 9.20
N LEU A 334 -13.42 2.92 9.30
CA LEU A 334 -12.16 3.65 9.45
C LEU A 334 -11.80 4.35 8.14
N PHE A 335 -11.34 5.59 8.22
CA PHE A 335 -10.63 6.24 7.12
C PHE A 335 -9.16 6.40 7.47
N ILE A 336 -8.29 5.79 6.67
CA ILE A 336 -6.84 5.76 6.84
C ILE A 336 -6.19 6.40 5.61
N PRO A 337 -6.03 7.74 5.55
CA PRO A 337 -5.38 8.39 4.43
C PRO A 337 -3.91 7.95 4.33
N SER A 338 -3.44 7.80 3.09
CA SER A 338 -2.04 7.49 2.77
C SER A 338 -1.35 8.73 2.21
N VAL A 339 -0.22 9.09 2.83
CA VAL A 339 0.60 10.26 2.48
C VAL A 339 1.95 9.80 1.94
N GLY A 340 2.57 10.56 1.05
CA GLY A 340 3.89 10.21 0.51
C GLY A 340 4.77 11.42 0.22
N PRO A 341 6.11 11.24 0.18
CA PRO A 341 7.06 12.34 0.05
C PRO A 341 7.15 12.90 -1.38
N GLY A 342 6.65 12.15 -2.35
CA GLY A 342 6.68 12.41 -3.79
C GLY A 342 6.50 11.09 -4.53
N TYR A 343 6.65 11.12 -5.85
CA TYR A 343 6.53 9.93 -6.70
C TYR A 343 7.34 10.13 -7.98
N VAL A 344 8.08 9.11 -8.41
CA VAL A 344 8.80 9.09 -9.69
C VAL A 344 9.25 7.67 -10.00
N ASP A 345 8.49 6.98 -10.84
CA ASP A 345 8.71 5.59 -11.23
C ASP A 345 9.28 5.41 -12.63
N THR A 346 9.72 6.50 -13.29
CA THR A 346 10.17 6.49 -14.69
C THR A 346 11.40 5.62 -14.95
N ALA A 347 12.14 5.25 -13.89
CA ALA A 347 13.17 4.22 -13.94
C ALA A 347 12.58 2.87 -14.40
N VAL A 348 11.41 2.50 -13.88
CA VAL A 348 10.73 1.23 -14.16
C VAL A 348 9.62 1.37 -15.19
N ARG A 349 8.90 2.51 -15.21
CA ARG A 349 7.79 2.80 -16.12
C ARG A 349 8.05 4.11 -16.89
N PRO A 350 8.86 4.10 -17.95
CA PRO A 350 9.30 5.32 -18.64
C PRO A 350 8.16 6.19 -19.21
N TRP A 351 6.99 5.58 -19.44
CA TRP A 351 5.78 6.21 -19.94
C TRP A 351 4.95 6.93 -18.85
N ASN A 352 5.26 6.72 -17.57
CA ASN A 352 4.41 7.15 -16.46
C ASN A 352 4.77 8.53 -15.88
N ASN A 353 5.53 9.35 -16.61
CA ASN A 353 6.03 10.62 -16.11
C ASN A 353 4.92 11.61 -15.67
N HIS A 354 3.71 11.51 -16.23
CA HIS A 354 2.57 12.35 -15.87
C HIS A 354 2.14 12.20 -14.39
N ASN A 355 2.44 11.07 -13.76
CA ASN A 355 2.18 10.83 -12.34
C ASN A 355 3.32 11.27 -11.43
N THR A 356 4.44 11.74 -11.97
CA THR A 356 5.57 12.25 -11.19
C THR A 356 5.17 13.44 -10.33
N ARG A 357 5.62 13.44 -9.08
CA ARG A 357 5.44 14.50 -8.10
C ARG A 357 6.78 14.78 -7.44
N ASN A 358 7.37 15.92 -7.79
CA ASN A 358 8.62 16.37 -7.20
C ASN A 358 8.45 16.53 -5.68
N ARG A 359 9.48 16.16 -4.91
CA ARG A 359 9.42 16.27 -3.45
C ARG A 359 9.46 17.71 -2.94
N VAL A 360 9.98 18.64 -3.77
CA VAL A 360 10.12 20.08 -3.48
C VAL A 360 10.73 20.30 -2.09
N ASN A 361 11.86 19.65 -1.82
CA ASN A 361 12.60 19.70 -0.55
C ASN A 361 11.74 19.38 0.70
N GLY A 362 10.73 18.53 0.55
CA GLY A 362 9.82 18.13 1.64
C GLY A 362 8.45 18.81 1.59
N ARG A 363 8.28 19.92 0.85
CA ARG A 363 6.99 20.66 0.81
C ARG A 363 5.83 19.82 0.28
N TYR A 364 6.10 18.92 -0.68
CA TYR A 364 5.08 18.00 -1.17
C TYR A 364 4.57 17.08 -0.04
N TYR A 365 5.51 16.55 0.75
CA TYR A 365 5.20 15.65 1.85
C TYR A 365 4.41 16.35 2.95
N GLU A 366 4.87 17.53 3.39
CA GLU A 366 4.19 18.34 4.40
C GLU A 366 2.78 18.72 3.96
N THR A 367 2.57 19.01 2.67
CA THR A 367 1.23 19.30 2.13
C THR A 367 0.30 18.09 2.24
N SER A 368 0.82 16.89 1.95
CA SER A 368 0.06 15.64 2.08
C SER A 368 -0.26 15.32 3.54
N LEU A 369 0.72 15.47 4.44
CA LEU A 369 0.55 15.29 5.89
C LEU A 369 -0.45 16.29 6.48
N GLN A 370 -0.40 17.57 6.07
CA GLN A 370 -1.36 18.59 6.47
C GLN A 370 -2.78 18.26 6.02
N ALA A 371 -2.94 17.77 4.79
CA ALA A 371 -4.23 17.36 4.27
C ALA A 371 -4.81 16.17 5.06
N ALA A 372 -3.97 15.20 5.41
CA ALA A 372 -4.37 14.04 6.20
C ALA A 372 -4.78 14.46 7.62
N LEU A 373 -4.01 15.35 8.26
CA LEU A 373 -4.34 15.89 9.58
C LEU A 373 -5.69 16.61 9.59
N SER A 374 -6.01 17.35 8.51
CA SER A 374 -7.23 18.17 8.42
C SER A 374 -8.54 17.38 8.48
N VAL A 375 -8.50 16.08 8.11
CA VAL A 375 -9.66 15.19 8.12
C VAL A 375 -9.74 14.35 9.40
N ARG A 376 -8.87 14.60 10.38
CA ARG A 376 -8.88 13.98 11.72
C ARG A 376 -9.01 12.44 11.70
N PRO A 377 -8.11 11.73 11.00
CA PRO A 377 -8.17 10.28 10.92
C PRO A 377 -7.70 9.65 12.25
N GLU A 378 -8.07 8.40 12.49
CA GLU A 378 -7.58 7.64 13.64
C GLU A 378 -6.15 7.14 13.42
N ILE A 379 -5.84 6.77 12.17
CA ILE A 379 -4.55 6.26 11.70
C ILE A 379 -4.15 7.03 10.44
N VAL A 380 -2.87 7.33 10.28
CA VAL A 380 -2.29 7.79 9.01
C VAL A 380 -1.28 6.75 8.49
N THR A 381 -1.27 6.53 7.17
CA THR A 381 -0.31 5.63 6.54
C THR A 381 0.70 6.40 5.70
N ILE A 382 1.96 5.98 5.73
CA ILE A 382 3.04 6.56 4.94
C ILE A 382 3.37 5.60 3.79
N THR A 383 3.24 6.11 2.57
CA THR A 383 3.66 5.45 1.33
C THR A 383 4.93 6.16 0.86
N SER A 384 6.12 5.67 1.19
CA SER A 384 6.43 4.38 1.84
C SER A 384 7.74 4.46 2.63
N PHE A 385 8.11 3.40 3.37
CA PHE A 385 9.48 3.29 3.89
C PHE A 385 10.47 3.15 2.74
N ASN A 386 10.35 2.09 1.93
CA ASN A 386 11.38 1.69 0.96
C ASN A 386 10.84 1.22 -0.40
N GLN A 387 9.74 1.77 -0.92
CA GLN A 387 9.32 1.48 -2.29
C GLN A 387 10.17 2.26 -3.31
N TRP A 388 11.40 1.81 -3.52
CA TRP A 388 12.40 2.49 -4.34
C TRP A 388 12.01 2.61 -5.81
N HIS A 389 11.27 1.62 -6.36
CA HIS A 389 10.85 1.63 -7.76
C HIS A 389 9.98 2.83 -8.09
N GLU A 390 9.18 3.29 -7.13
CA GLU A 390 8.21 4.37 -7.32
C GLU A 390 8.69 5.71 -6.77
N GLY A 391 9.90 5.76 -6.21
CA GLY A 391 10.46 6.99 -5.66
C GLY A 391 9.67 7.55 -4.47
N THR A 392 8.90 6.72 -3.77
CA THR A 392 8.04 7.12 -2.63
C THR A 392 8.69 6.88 -1.27
N GLN A 393 9.91 6.34 -1.23
CA GLN A 393 10.63 5.97 -0.02
C GLN A 393 10.97 7.17 0.87
N ILE A 394 10.87 7.01 2.19
CA ILE A 394 11.47 7.93 3.18
C ILE A 394 12.79 7.38 3.74
N GLU A 395 13.15 6.13 3.45
CA GLU A 395 14.47 5.55 3.71
C GLU A 395 15.57 6.46 3.17
N LYS A 396 16.69 6.55 3.90
CA LYS A 396 17.82 7.42 3.54
C LYS A 396 18.32 7.19 2.12
N ALA A 397 18.40 8.27 1.36
CA ALA A 397 18.98 8.29 0.00
C ALA A 397 20.22 9.20 -0.06
N VAL A 398 21.15 8.85 -0.93
CA VAL A 398 22.41 9.58 -1.11
C VAL A 398 22.58 10.06 -2.55
N ALA A 399 23.35 11.14 -2.72
CA ALA A 399 23.74 11.62 -4.04
C ALA A 399 24.62 10.57 -4.73
N LYS A 400 24.23 10.15 -5.94
CA LYS A 400 24.97 9.18 -6.75
C LYS A 400 24.95 9.62 -8.22
N LYS A 401 26.15 9.64 -8.81
CA LYS A 401 26.37 9.88 -10.23
C LYS A 401 27.21 8.75 -10.80
N THR A 402 26.78 8.20 -11.92
CA THR A 402 27.51 7.22 -12.71
C THR A 402 27.83 7.80 -14.08
N VAL A 403 28.48 7.04 -14.95
CA VAL A 403 28.76 7.45 -16.33
C VAL A 403 27.47 7.69 -17.11
N THR A 404 26.44 6.88 -16.85
CA THR A 404 25.19 6.85 -17.62
C THR A 404 24.00 7.49 -16.90
N ARG A 405 24.11 7.77 -15.60
CA ARG A 405 22.97 8.18 -14.78
C ARG A 405 23.32 9.19 -13.70
N LEU A 406 22.43 10.15 -13.52
CA LEU A 406 22.38 11.01 -12.35
C LEU A 406 21.13 10.62 -11.56
N TYR A 407 21.31 10.11 -10.35
CA TYR A 407 20.18 9.79 -9.47
C TYR A 407 19.66 11.06 -8.82
N LEU A 408 18.35 11.10 -8.55
CA LEU A 408 17.77 12.08 -7.67
C LEU A 408 18.23 11.82 -6.24
N ASP A 409 18.30 12.87 -5.44
CA ASP A 409 18.71 12.82 -4.04
C ASP A 409 17.91 13.83 -3.20
N TYR A 410 18.30 13.98 -1.94
CA TYR A 410 17.60 14.83 -0.96
C TYR A 410 18.26 16.20 -0.76
N GLN A 411 19.32 16.50 -1.53
CA GLN A 411 20.04 17.76 -1.40
C GLN A 411 19.13 18.96 -1.67
N PRO A 412 19.33 20.09 -0.94
CA PRO A 412 20.43 20.37 -0.03
C PRO A 412 20.28 19.77 1.39
N ASN A 413 19.24 18.98 1.65
CA ASN A 413 19.04 18.35 2.97
C ASN A 413 19.88 17.07 3.12
N GLN A 414 19.97 16.58 4.36
CA GLN A 414 20.67 15.34 4.70
C GLN A 414 19.84 14.10 4.31
N PRO A 415 20.45 12.90 4.24
CA PRO A 415 19.76 11.65 3.91
C PRO A 415 18.56 11.34 4.82
N GLU A 416 18.60 11.75 6.09
CA GLU A 416 17.54 11.55 7.08
C GLU A 416 16.34 12.52 6.98
N HIS A 417 16.38 13.51 6.10
CA HIS A 417 15.39 14.61 6.03
C HIS A 417 13.92 14.15 6.07
N TYR A 418 13.58 13.10 5.32
CA TYR A 418 12.19 12.61 5.28
C TYR A 418 11.79 11.85 6.56
N LEU A 419 12.74 11.20 7.24
CA LEU A 419 12.51 10.60 8.56
C LEU A 419 12.21 11.69 9.59
N GLU A 420 12.94 12.81 9.53
CA GLU A 420 12.74 13.96 10.42
C GLU A 420 11.38 14.63 10.22
N ILE A 421 10.98 14.85 8.95
CA ILE A 421 9.63 15.35 8.64
C ILE A 421 8.58 14.38 9.19
N THR A 422 8.72 13.08 8.98
CA THR A 422 7.77 12.10 9.51
C THR A 422 7.64 12.20 11.04
N ARG A 423 8.76 12.28 11.77
CA ARG A 423 8.74 12.43 13.23
C ARG A 423 8.00 13.71 13.65
N GLN A 424 8.35 14.85 13.07
CA GLN A 424 7.72 16.14 13.40
C GLN A 424 6.20 16.08 13.22
N TRP A 425 5.75 15.44 12.14
CA TRP A 425 4.32 15.28 11.86
C TRP A 425 3.64 14.21 12.70
N ALA A 426 4.34 13.15 13.10
CA ALA A 426 3.82 12.15 14.03
C ALA A 426 3.56 12.78 15.42
N GLU A 427 4.49 13.59 15.91
CA GLU A 427 4.32 14.36 17.15
C GLU A 427 3.16 15.36 17.04
N ASN A 428 3.07 16.09 15.92
CA ASN A 428 1.98 17.03 15.67
C ASN A 428 0.62 16.30 15.61
N PHE A 429 0.56 15.17 14.90
CA PHE A 429 -0.63 14.33 14.79
C PHE A 429 -1.10 13.85 16.17
N SER A 430 -0.18 13.35 17.02
CA SER A 430 -0.52 12.95 18.39
C SER A 430 -1.08 14.11 19.21
N LYS A 431 -0.42 15.28 19.18
CA LYS A 431 -0.87 16.48 19.92
C LYS A 431 -2.25 16.95 19.48
N GLU A 432 -2.53 16.92 18.18
CA GLU A 432 -3.84 17.29 17.65
C GLU A 432 -4.91 16.25 17.97
N LYS A 433 -4.57 14.95 17.91
CA LYS A 433 -5.49 13.86 18.28
C LYS A 433 -5.93 13.97 19.73
N ASP A 434 -5.03 14.31 20.66
CA ASP A 434 -5.38 14.55 22.06
C ASP A 434 -6.41 15.68 22.21
N LYS A 435 -6.30 16.74 21.42
CA LYS A 435 -7.28 17.86 21.42
C LYS A 435 -8.63 17.47 20.83
N TRP A 436 -8.69 16.50 19.91
CA TRP A 436 -9.95 16.05 19.31
C TRP A 436 -10.73 15.09 20.21
N LEU A 437 -10.04 14.45 21.17
CA LEU A 437 -10.61 13.47 22.08
C LEU A 437 -10.99 14.06 23.46
N MET A 438 -10.56 15.29 23.75
CA MET A 438 -11.14 16.15 24.79
C MET A 438 -12.46 16.74 24.28
#